data_AF-B4MUI7-F1
#
_entry.id   AF-B4MUI7-F1
#
_cell.length_a   1.000
_cell.length_b   1.000
_cell.length_c   1.000
_cell.angle_alpha   90.00
_cell.angle_beta   90.00
_cell.angle_gamma   90.00
#
_symmetry.space_group_name_H-M   'P 1'
#
loop_
_entity.id
_entity.type
_entity.pdbx_description
1 polymer ?
#
loop_
_entity_poly.entity_id
_entity_poly.type
_entity_poly.pdbx_seq_one_letter_code
_entity_poly.pdbx_strand_id
1 'polypeptide(L)'
;MNSKIFDAKTIRCLILDNIGDMWYFSPLSTMHVINWLTNKFVFTKQKTQLVITGRLWMDDIMRSQIIPLLSDALLIIEDGLEACIYGDIKLDINFVTQQDYRNGDTLLKVLSGRDLAKERIVIVCYQEFDCLQIYRVLKSHNIPNIKTGGEVLDAKAGIIIAVDAMLYSLNCGPIDLLISYTLTHTWFKYKQRFNLFHANYKMEVKKPGEALIIINPSQEEELWLFCDFLFKHDLEMPQNWLDRVYECRLEKELVLPRQNANLCQQLLYYGNCYRRRCRYRHVMTSNEVKPAKHLPQQGEIHFRVLNILSPSSLCINIINEPYDKDNSLSDLYDSIQAFYKDGQNLIKHSNPSIGDIIIIHFKNRYERAIIICMKFNTIKVKELDWGTEHFNTTLDLVFVCDERFRHHKIHACDLILTGVMPQSMDRKWNDEAKNMVRSRFFNSDGNPKRREMLRQRVYTAVVKFAFQDAIHVDTIYSPKCKDLKKFVLCNFNCYEDKLVKGRLASISEKAQQNDVN
;
A
#
# COMPACT_ATOMS: atom_id res chain seq x y z
N MET A 1 -15.54 -6.10 -44.10
CA MET A 1 -16.97 -6.13 -43.72
C MET A 1 -17.05 -6.11 -42.20
N ASN A 2 -17.37 -4.96 -41.59
CA ASN A 2 -17.63 -4.87 -40.14
C ASN A 2 -19.09 -5.22 -39.90
N SER A 3 -19.40 -6.50 -39.70
CA SER A 3 -20.67 -6.87 -39.09
C SER A 3 -20.69 -6.24 -37.69
N LYS A 4 -21.68 -5.41 -37.41
CA LYS A 4 -21.89 -4.89 -36.05
C LYS A 4 -22.25 -6.09 -35.18
N ILE A 5 -21.49 -6.30 -34.11
CA ILE A 5 -21.68 -7.41 -33.16
C ILE A 5 -23.11 -7.38 -32.57
N PHE A 6 -23.71 -6.20 -32.46
CA PHE A 6 -25.11 -6.01 -32.08
C PHE A 6 -25.66 -4.69 -32.63
N ASP A 7 -27.00 -4.55 -32.64
CA ASP A 7 -27.68 -3.27 -32.87
C ASP A 7 -27.89 -2.55 -31.54
N ALA A 8 -27.23 -1.41 -31.35
CA ALA A 8 -27.34 -0.62 -30.12
C ALA A 8 -28.79 -0.16 -29.83
N LYS A 9 -29.64 -0.03 -30.86
CA LYS A 9 -31.04 0.39 -30.70
C LYS A 9 -31.93 -0.68 -30.07
N THR A 10 -31.54 -1.96 -30.13
CA THR A 10 -32.34 -3.07 -29.57
C THR A 10 -31.96 -3.40 -28.12
N ILE A 11 -30.83 -2.90 -27.64
CA ILE A 11 -30.35 -3.15 -26.28
C ILE A 11 -31.13 -2.29 -25.29
N ARG A 12 -31.94 -2.95 -24.46
CA ARG A 12 -32.72 -2.31 -23.40
C ARG A 12 -32.01 -2.24 -22.06
N CYS A 13 -31.03 -3.08 -21.81
CA CYS A 13 -30.28 -3.11 -20.56
C CYS A 13 -28.81 -3.41 -20.85
N LEU A 14 -27.94 -2.64 -20.21
CA LEU A 14 -26.50 -2.83 -20.22
C LEU A 14 -26.03 -2.98 -18.77
N ILE A 15 -25.29 -4.05 -18.50
CA ILE A 15 -24.75 -4.34 -17.17
C ILE A 15 -23.23 -4.23 -17.23
N LEU A 16 -22.67 -3.35 -16.40
CA LEU A 16 -21.24 -3.28 -16.12
C LEU A 16 -21.00 -3.91 -14.76
N ASP A 17 -20.73 -5.22 -14.78
CA ASP A 17 -20.49 -5.97 -13.55
C ASP A 17 -19.06 -5.75 -13.05
N ASN A 18 -18.94 -5.48 -11.75
CA ASN A 18 -17.68 -5.35 -11.02
C ASN A 18 -16.70 -4.32 -11.64
N ILE A 19 -17.20 -3.12 -11.92
CA ILE A 19 -16.45 -2.03 -12.56
C ILE A 19 -15.16 -1.65 -11.79
N GLY A 20 -15.13 -1.90 -10.48
CA GLY A 20 -13.97 -1.66 -9.62
C GLY A 20 -12.75 -2.49 -10.04
N ASP A 21 -12.95 -3.76 -10.38
CA ASP A 21 -11.86 -4.61 -10.88
C ASP A 21 -11.39 -4.13 -12.25
N MET A 22 -12.33 -3.77 -13.14
CA MET A 22 -11.98 -3.20 -14.46
C MET A 22 -11.12 -1.94 -14.32
N TRP A 23 -11.52 -1.03 -13.44
CA TRP A 23 -10.75 0.18 -13.15
C TRP A 23 -9.39 -0.14 -12.56
N TYR A 24 -9.33 -1.02 -11.56
CA TYR A 24 -8.10 -1.38 -10.87
C TYR A 24 -7.06 -1.99 -11.82
N PHE A 25 -7.48 -2.88 -12.73
CA PHE A 25 -6.58 -3.53 -13.68
C PHE A 25 -6.22 -2.62 -14.86
N SER A 26 -7.21 -1.92 -15.43
CA SER A 26 -6.99 -1.13 -16.65
C SER A 26 -7.79 0.17 -16.65
N PRO A 27 -7.38 1.20 -15.87
CA PRO A 27 -8.13 2.45 -15.76
C PRO A 27 -8.40 3.10 -17.13
N LEU A 28 -7.38 3.15 -17.99
CA LEU A 28 -7.49 3.73 -19.33
C LEU A 28 -8.43 2.95 -20.25
N SER A 29 -8.35 1.62 -20.25
CA SER A 29 -9.25 0.80 -21.09
C SER A 29 -10.67 0.89 -20.59
N THR A 30 -10.87 0.90 -19.27
CA THR A 30 -12.17 1.09 -18.62
C THR A 30 -12.74 2.45 -18.99
N MET A 31 -11.95 3.53 -18.95
CA MET A 31 -12.36 4.84 -19.46
C MET A 31 -12.74 4.81 -20.93
N HIS A 32 -11.97 4.12 -21.78
CA HIS A 32 -12.32 3.99 -23.20
C HIS A 32 -13.65 3.25 -23.39
N VAL A 33 -13.89 2.20 -22.62
CA VAL A 33 -15.16 1.45 -22.64
C VAL A 33 -16.30 2.35 -22.18
N ILE A 34 -16.17 3.05 -21.05
CA ILE A 34 -17.17 4.00 -20.56
C ILE A 34 -17.45 5.03 -21.65
N ASN A 35 -16.45 5.76 -22.13
CA ASN A 35 -16.62 6.77 -23.18
C ASN A 35 -17.24 6.20 -24.46
N TRP A 36 -16.93 4.96 -24.83
CA TRP A 36 -17.55 4.31 -25.98
C TRP A 36 -19.03 4.03 -25.74
N LEU A 37 -19.40 3.51 -24.56
CA LEU A 37 -20.78 3.24 -24.17
C LEU A 37 -21.63 4.51 -24.17
N THR A 38 -21.09 5.59 -23.61
CA THR A 38 -21.79 6.87 -23.49
C THR A 38 -22.03 7.54 -24.85
N ASN A 39 -21.14 7.29 -25.82
CA ASN A 39 -21.32 7.71 -27.21
C ASN A 39 -22.28 6.83 -28.02
N LYS A 40 -22.59 5.61 -27.54
CA LYS A 40 -23.41 4.63 -28.29
C LYS A 40 -24.84 4.51 -27.77
N PHE A 41 -25.05 4.74 -26.49
CA PHE A 41 -26.33 4.55 -25.82
C PHE A 41 -26.86 5.86 -25.26
N VAL A 42 -28.17 5.93 -25.10
CA VAL A 42 -28.84 7.02 -24.38
C VAL A 42 -29.52 6.40 -23.18
N PHE A 43 -29.04 6.74 -21.99
CA PHE A 43 -29.48 6.13 -20.74
C PHE A 43 -30.67 6.89 -20.15
N THR A 44 -31.87 6.48 -20.52
CA THR A 44 -33.13 7.03 -20.00
C THR A 44 -34.15 5.92 -19.78
N LYS A 45 -35.19 6.20 -18.99
CA LYS A 45 -36.25 5.25 -18.63
C LYS A 45 -36.92 4.57 -19.84
N GLN A 46 -36.96 5.22 -21.00
CA GLN A 46 -37.62 4.72 -22.21
C GLN A 46 -36.65 4.08 -23.24
N LYS A 47 -35.34 4.12 -22.99
CA LYS A 47 -34.32 3.63 -23.94
C LYS A 47 -33.52 2.49 -23.31
N THR A 48 -32.28 2.74 -22.92
CA THR A 48 -31.38 1.73 -22.36
C THR A 48 -31.21 1.99 -20.87
N GLN A 49 -31.45 0.98 -20.05
CA GLN A 49 -31.08 0.98 -18.63
C GLN A 49 -29.60 0.64 -18.48
N LEU A 50 -28.90 1.39 -17.64
CA LEU A 50 -27.53 1.08 -17.23
C LEU A 50 -27.55 0.56 -15.80
N VAL A 51 -27.04 -0.66 -15.59
CA VAL A 51 -26.79 -1.23 -14.26
C VAL A 51 -25.29 -1.33 -14.09
N ILE A 52 -24.78 -0.80 -12.99
CA ILE A 52 -23.36 -0.87 -12.65
C ILE A 52 -23.25 -1.48 -11.27
N THR A 53 -22.41 -2.50 -11.16
CA THR A 53 -22.08 -3.09 -9.87
C THR A 53 -20.58 -2.90 -9.63
N GLY A 54 -20.20 -2.81 -8.37
CA GLY A 54 -18.82 -2.63 -7.97
C GLY A 54 -18.65 -3.03 -6.51
N ARG A 55 -17.45 -3.48 -6.17
CA ARG A 55 -17.06 -3.71 -4.77
C ARG A 55 -16.63 -2.45 -4.03
N LEU A 56 -16.32 -1.41 -4.79
CA LEU A 56 -15.86 -0.11 -4.30
C LEU A 56 -16.56 0.96 -5.12
N TRP A 57 -17.06 1.98 -4.45
CA TRP A 57 -17.41 3.23 -5.10
C TRP A 57 -16.15 3.97 -5.56
N MET A 58 -16.13 4.35 -6.83
CA MET A 58 -15.03 5.09 -7.46
C MET A 58 -15.50 6.50 -7.74
N ASP A 59 -15.33 7.40 -6.77
CA ASP A 59 -16.00 8.70 -6.75
C ASP A 59 -15.75 9.51 -8.02
N ASP A 60 -14.48 9.60 -8.45
CA ASP A 60 -14.08 10.30 -9.68
C ASP A 60 -14.87 9.84 -10.91
N ILE A 61 -14.94 8.54 -11.17
CA ILE A 61 -15.61 8.02 -12.36
C ILE A 61 -17.12 8.13 -12.20
N MET A 62 -17.63 7.72 -11.03
CA MET A 62 -19.07 7.64 -10.79
C MET A 62 -19.67 9.04 -10.87
N ARG A 63 -19.13 10.02 -10.14
CA ARG A 63 -19.67 11.39 -10.12
C ARG A 63 -19.34 12.18 -11.37
N SER A 64 -18.14 12.10 -11.92
CA SER A 64 -17.76 12.97 -13.04
C SER A 64 -18.16 12.43 -14.42
N GLN A 65 -18.31 11.11 -14.58
CA GLN A 65 -18.52 10.50 -15.90
C GLN A 65 -19.83 9.74 -16.01
N ILE A 66 -20.23 8.97 -14.99
CA ILE A 66 -21.35 8.04 -15.11
C ILE A 66 -22.67 8.69 -14.70
N ILE A 67 -22.77 9.20 -13.47
CA ILE A 67 -24.00 9.79 -12.91
C ILE A 67 -24.54 10.94 -13.79
N PRO A 68 -23.73 11.87 -14.33
CA PRO A 68 -24.23 12.95 -15.17
C PRO A 68 -24.96 12.48 -16.44
N LEU A 69 -24.77 11.23 -16.83
CA LEU A 69 -25.39 10.63 -18.01
C LEU A 69 -26.72 9.95 -17.70
N LEU A 70 -27.05 9.82 -16.42
CA LEU A 70 -28.25 9.14 -15.93
C LEU A 70 -29.25 10.20 -15.47
N SER A 71 -30.39 10.30 -16.16
CA SER A 71 -31.44 11.26 -15.78
C SER A 71 -32.18 10.87 -14.49
N ASP A 72 -32.07 9.61 -14.06
CA ASP A 72 -32.80 9.02 -12.93
C ASP A 72 -31.95 7.89 -12.33
N ALA A 73 -30.92 8.26 -11.56
CA ALA A 73 -29.95 7.31 -11.00
C ALA A 73 -30.40 6.83 -9.62
N LEU A 74 -30.50 5.51 -9.44
CA LEU A 74 -30.65 4.89 -8.12
C LEU A 74 -29.28 4.40 -7.64
N LEU A 75 -28.82 4.95 -6.52
CA LEU A 75 -27.61 4.50 -5.84
C LEU A 75 -27.97 3.59 -4.66
N ILE A 76 -27.43 2.37 -4.67
CA ILE A 76 -27.57 1.42 -3.58
C ILE A 76 -26.18 1.15 -3.01
N ILE A 77 -25.97 1.53 -1.75
CA ILE A 77 -24.76 1.22 -0.99
C ILE A 77 -25.17 0.21 0.09
N GLU A 78 -24.72 -1.02 -0.04
CA GLU A 78 -25.03 -2.09 0.93
C GLU A 78 -24.18 -1.99 2.21
N ASP A 79 -23.07 -1.26 2.15
CA ASP A 79 -22.13 -1.14 3.24
C ASP A 79 -22.39 0.14 4.06
N GLY A 80 -22.73 -0.03 5.34
CA GLY A 80 -23.04 1.11 6.20
C GLY A 80 -21.88 2.09 6.39
N LEU A 81 -20.64 1.59 6.44
CA LEU A 81 -19.46 2.46 6.63
C LEU A 81 -19.17 3.26 5.35
N GLU A 82 -19.30 2.62 4.19
CA GLU A 82 -19.21 3.30 2.89
C GLU A 82 -20.32 4.34 2.71
N ALA A 83 -21.54 4.01 3.12
CA ALA A 83 -22.66 4.96 3.13
C ALA A 83 -22.37 6.17 4.03
N CYS A 84 -21.65 5.99 5.14
CA CYS A 84 -21.26 7.08 6.03
C CYS A 84 -20.26 8.04 5.40
N ILE A 85 -19.27 7.53 4.67
CA ILE A 85 -18.34 8.40 3.93
C ILE A 85 -19.12 9.26 2.93
N TYR A 86 -19.95 8.64 2.10
CA TYR A 86 -20.64 9.38 1.03
C TYR A 86 -21.85 10.18 1.49
N GLY A 87 -22.31 9.92 2.71
CA GLY A 87 -23.32 10.69 3.42
C GLY A 87 -22.75 11.80 4.31
N ASP A 88 -21.47 12.15 4.12
CA ASP A 88 -20.76 13.23 4.84
C ASP A 88 -20.71 13.06 6.37
N ILE A 89 -20.77 11.82 6.87
CA ILE A 89 -20.56 11.52 8.29
C ILE A 89 -19.08 11.74 8.61
N LYS A 90 -18.81 12.56 9.63
CA LYS A 90 -17.43 12.78 10.10
C LYS A 90 -16.92 11.55 10.83
N LEU A 91 -15.83 10.95 10.35
CA LEU A 91 -15.17 9.81 11.00
C LEU A 91 -13.94 10.27 11.78
N ASP A 92 -13.77 9.78 13.01
CA ASP A 92 -12.59 10.06 13.84
C ASP A 92 -12.15 8.83 14.65
N ILE A 93 -10.87 8.79 15.01
CA ILE A 93 -10.24 7.71 15.79
C ILE A 93 -9.46 8.31 16.96
N ASN A 94 -9.80 7.87 18.17
CA ASN A 94 -9.01 8.15 19.36
C ASN A 94 -8.21 6.93 19.79
N PHE A 95 -6.88 7.10 19.86
CA PHE A 95 -5.98 6.11 20.44
C PHE A 95 -5.95 6.25 21.96
N VAL A 96 -6.24 5.17 22.66
CA VAL A 96 -6.30 5.15 24.13
C VAL A 96 -5.33 4.13 24.70
N THR A 97 -4.85 4.36 25.93
CA THR A 97 -4.08 3.36 26.67
C THR A 97 -4.99 2.27 27.22
N GLN A 98 -4.44 1.13 27.64
CA GLN A 98 -5.23 0.09 28.31
C GLN A 98 -5.86 0.59 29.63
N GLN A 99 -5.20 1.54 30.31
CA GLN A 99 -5.73 2.14 31.53
C GLN A 99 -6.91 3.07 31.24
N ASP A 100 -6.75 3.96 30.26
CA ASP A 100 -7.81 4.87 29.80
C ASP A 100 -9.02 4.07 29.30
N TYR A 101 -8.79 3.03 28.50
CA TYR A 101 -9.85 2.14 28.04
C TYR A 101 -10.65 1.47 29.17
N ARG A 102 -10.02 1.21 30.33
CA ARG A 102 -10.72 0.65 31.50
C ARG A 102 -11.48 1.69 32.30
N ASN A 103 -10.89 2.88 32.46
CA ASN A 103 -11.44 3.99 33.22
C ASN A 103 -12.50 4.78 32.46
N GLY A 104 -12.45 4.77 31.13
CA GLY A 104 -13.27 5.56 30.23
C GLY A 104 -12.90 7.05 30.21
N ASP A 105 -11.65 7.42 30.49
CA ASP A 105 -11.23 8.82 30.62
C ASP A 105 -11.46 9.60 29.32
N THR A 106 -11.06 9.03 28.18
CA THR A 106 -11.31 9.62 26.85
C THR A 106 -12.80 9.66 26.52
N LEU A 107 -13.58 8.64 26.89
CA LEU A 107 -15.03 8.63 26.67
C LEU A 107 -15.70 9.77 27.44
N LEU A 108 -15.36 9.93 28.72
CA LEU A 108 -15.89 10.99 29.57
C LEU A 108 -15.52 12.37 29.04
N LYS A 109 -14.27 12.55 28.57
CA LYS A 109 -13.83 13.80 27.93
C LYS A 109 -14.67 14.12 26.69
N VAL A 110 -14.92 13.15 25.82
CA VAL A 110 -15.75 13.33 24.62
C VAL A 110 -17.19 13.72 25.00
N LEU A 111 -17.77 13.06 26.00
CA LEU A 111 -19.15 13.33 26.44
C LEU A 111 -19.29 14.67 27.17
N SER A 112 -18.26 15.13 27.87
CA SER A 112 -18.29 16.40 28.62
C SER A 112 -18.52 17.65 27.75
N GLY A 113 -18.16 17.57 26.47
CA GLY A 113 -18.34 18.66 25.50
C GLY A 113 -19.67 18.64 24.76
N ARG A 114 -20.63 17.78 25.14
CA ARG A 114 -21.87 17.51 24.39
C ARG A 114 -23.11 17.93 25.17
N ASP A 115 -24.14 18.38 24.46
CA ASP A 115 -25.45 18.72 25.04
C ASP A 115 -26.35 17.47 25.05
N LEU A 116 -26.21 16.63 26.08
CA LEU A 116 -26.94 15.36 26.22
C LEU A 116 -28.48 15.52 26.37
N ALA A 117 -28.98 16.75 26.48
CA ALA A 117 -30.42 17.03 26.44
C ALA A 117 -30.95 17.19 25.01
N LYS A 118 -30.07 17.44 24.03
CA LYS A 118 -30.42 17.63 22.62
C LYS A 118 -29.81 16.58 21.70
N GLU A 119 -28.60 16.14 22.01
CA GLU A 119 -27.85 15.19 21.20
C GLU A 119 -28.21 13.75 21.54
N ARG A 120 -28.31 12.92 20.51
CA ARG A 120 -28.49 11.48 20.61
C ARG A 120 -27.17 10.78 20.31
N ILE A 121 -26.62 10.13 21.32
CA ILE A 121 -25.33 9.45 21.27
C ILE A 121 -25.55 7.95 21.45
N VAL A 122 -25.02 7.14 20.54
CA VAL A 122 -25.06 5.67 20.65
C VAL A 122 -23.64 5.15 20.90
N ILE A 123 -23.44 4.47 22.02
CA ILE A 123 -22.19 3.79 22.37
C ILE A 123 -22.38 2.30 22.10
N VAL A 124 -21.63 1.77 21.13
CA VAL A 124 -21.70 0.37 20.72
C VAL A 124 -20.50 -0.39 21.25
N CYS A 125 -20.78 -1.51 21.91
CA CYS A 125 -19.81 -2.48 22.36
C CYS A 125 -20.01 -3.82 21.67
N TYR A 126 -18.96 -4.64 21.68
CA TYR A 126 -18.97 -6.00 21.20
C TYR A 126 -19.70 -6.96 22.16
N GLN A 127 -19.48 -6.83 23.47
CA GLN A 127 -20.06 -7.73 24.48
C GLN A 127 -20.89 -6.98 25.53
N GLU A 128 -21.84 -7.67 26.13
CA GLU A 128 -22.68 -7.14 27.22
C GLU A 128 -21.85 -6.74 28.45
N PHE A 129 -20.77 -7.47 28.71
CA PHE A 129 -19.83 -7.15 29.78
C PHE A 129 -19.25 -5.72 29.63
N ASP A 130 -18.84 -5.37 28.41
CA ASP A 130 -18.31 -4.04 28.10
C ASP A 130 -19.39 -2.96 28.30
N CYS A 131 -20.63 -3.22 27.88
CA CYS A 131 -21.75 -2.30 28.10
C CYS A 131 -21.99 -2.03 29.59
N LEU A 132 -21.96 -3.07 30.43
CA LEU A 132 -22.11 -2.95 31.88
C LEU A 132 -20.96 -2.15 32.50
N GLN A 133 -19.73 -2.35 32.02
CA GLN A 133 -18.57 -1.58 32.47
C GLN A 133 -18.74 -0.09 32.13
N ILE A 134 -19.09 0.24 30.88
CA ILE A 134 -19.32 1.63 30.47
C ILE A 134 -20.46 2.25 31.28
N TYR A 135 -21.57 1.51 31.45
CA TYR A 135 -22.70 1.99 32.24
C TYR A 135 -22.27 2.38 33.67
N ARG A 136 -21.44 1.55 34.31
CA ARG A 136 -20.88 1.84 35.65
C ARG A 136 -19.99 3.07 35.65
N VAL A 137 -19.10 3.21 34.65
CA VAL A 137 -18.22 4.40 34.50
C VAL A 137 -19.04 5.68 34.33
N LEU A 138 -20.05 5.66 33.46
CA LEU A 138 -20.90 6.83 33.22
C LEU A 138 -21.74 7.16 34.46
N LYS A 139 -22.26 6.15 35.17
CA LYS A 139 -23.01 6.35 36.42
C LYS A 139 -22.15 6.91 37.54
N SER A 140 -20.91 6.42 37.72
CA SER A 140 -20.02 6.92 38.78
C SER A 140 -19.61 8.39 38.57
N HIS A 141 -19.67 8.87 37.33
CA HIS A 141 -19.42 10.27 36.96
C HIS A 141 -20.69 11.11 36.80
N ASN A 142 -21.84 10.60 37.28
CA ASN A 142 -23.13 11.29 37.25
C ASN A 142 -23.59 11.76 35.86
N ILE A 143 -23.25 11.01 34.81
CA ILE A 143 -23.71 11.31 33.45
C ILE A 143 -25.22 11.03 33.35
N PRO A 144 -26.05 12.02 32.94
CA PRO A 144 -27.50 11.85 32.87
C PRO A 144 -27.97 11.10 31.61
N ASN A 145 -29.26 10.73 31.58
CA ASN A 145 -29.96 10.22 30.40
C ASN A 145 -29.32 9.00 29.72
N ILE A 146 -28.77 8.07 30.51
CA ILE A 146 -28.21 6.81 30.02
C ILE A 146 -29.33 5.77 29.92
N LYS A 147 -29.45 5.13 28.76
CA LYS A 147 -30.36 4.02 28.47
C LYS A 147 -29.58 2.82 27.94
N THR A 148 -30.08 1.61 28.19
CA THR A 148 -29.52 0.39 27.61
C THR A 148 -30.37 -0.08 26.42
N GLY A 149 -29.76 -0.74 25.44
CA GLY A 149 -30.40 -1.08 24.15
C GLY A 149 -31.73 -1.85 24.27
N GLY A 150 -31.95 -2.60 25.35
CA GLY A 150 -33.23 -3.29 25.62
C GLY A 150 -34.39 -2.38 26.01
N GLU A 151 -34.13 -1.11 26.35
CA GLU A 151 -35.11 -0.14 26.85
C GLU A 151 -35.57 0.88 25.77
N VAL A 152 -35.12 0.71 24.52
CA VAL A 152 -35.22 1.73 23.47
C VAL A 152 -36.33 1.42 22.48
N LEU A 153 -37.58 1.67 22.87
CA LEU A 153 -38.69 1.78 21.92
C LEU A 153 -38.98 3.25 21.52
N ASP A 154 -38.43 4.25 22.23
CA ASP A 154 -38.71 5.66 21.92
C ASP A 154 -37.70 6.65 22.56
N ALA A 155 -36.39 6.38 22.40
CA ALA A 155 -35.39 7.22 23.06
C ALA A 155 -35.31 8.63 22.43
N LYS A 156 -35.82 9.62 23.17
CA LYS A 156 -35.39 11.03 23.08
C LYS A 156 -33.86 11.15 23.30
N ALA A 157 -33.30 12.33 23.03
CA ALA A 157 -31.90 12.71 23.25
C ALA A 157 -31.30 12.15 24.55
N GLY A 158 -29.99 11.90 24.54
CA GLY A 158 -29.25 11.22 25.60
C GLY A 158 -28.31 10.14 25.07
N ILE A 159 -27.88 9.25 25.97
CA ILE A 159 -26.91 8.19 25.67
C ILE A 159 -27.61 6.84 25.62
N ILE A 160 -27.36 6.09 24.55
CA ILE A 160 -27.82 4.72 24.37
C ILE A 160 -26.60 3.80 24.35
N ILE A 161 -26.52 2.85 25.27
CA ILE A 161 -25.48 1.82 25.28
C ILE A 161 -26.05 0.54 24.68
N ALA A 162 -25.44 0.03 23.62
CA ALA A 162 -25.89 -1.16 22.89
C ALA A 162 -24.76 -2.15 22.63
N VAL A 163 -25.13 -3.42 22.53
CA VAL A 163 -24.24 -4.48 21.99
C VAL A 163 -24.50 -4.70 20.52
N ASP A 164 -23.50 -5.19 19.78
CA ASP A 164 -23.63 -5.47 18.34
C ASP A 164 -24.85 -6.36 17.99
N ALA A 165 -25.18 -7.32 18.85
CA ALA A 165 -26.32 -8.21 18.63
C ALA A 165 -27.69 -7.49 18.59
N MET A 166 -27.79 -6.29 19.18
CA MET A 166 -29.02 -5.52 19.27
C MET A 166 -29.18 -4.49 18.15
N LEU A 167 -28.17 -4.29 17.29
CA LEU A 167 -28.16 -3.20 16.31
C LEU A 167 -29.33 -3.26 15.32
N TYR A 168 -29.75 -4.46 14.90
CA TYR A 168 -30.87 -4.63 13.96
C TYR A 168 -32.22 -4.25 14.55
N SER A 169 -32.38 -4.40 15.87
CA SER A 169 -33.61 -4.05 16.57
C SER A 169 -33.58 -2.64 17.14
N LEU A 170 -32.44 -1.95 17.08
CA LEU A 170 -32.26 -0.64 17.70
C LEU A 170 -32.92 0.45 16.85
N ASN A 171 -34.16 0.82 17.20
CA ASN A 171 -34.85 1.94 16.55
C ASN A 171 -34.64 3.23 17.35
N CYS A 172 -33.54 3.92 17.09
CA CYS A 172 -33.18 5.15 17.81
C CYS A 172 -33.41 6.44 17.00
N GLY A 173 -33.98 6.36 15.79
CA GLY A 173 -34.10 7.52 14.91
C GLY A 173 -32.74 8.09 14.48
N PRO A 174 -32.68 9.35 14.04
CA PRO A 174 -31.41 9.94 13.60
C PRO A 174 -30.47 10.17 14.79
N ILE A 175 -29.18 9.87 14.63
CA ILE A 175 -28.18 9.97 15.71
C ILE A 175 -27.17 11.08 15.42
N ASP A 176 -26.69 11.76 16.47
CA ASP A 176 -25.68 12.82 16.34
C ASP A 176 -24.26 12.24 16.42
N LEU A 177 -24.06 11.23 17.27
CA LEU A 177 -22.76 10.62 17.50
C LEU A 177 -22.86 9.09 17.68
N LEU A 178 -22.09 8.36 16.88
CA LEU A 178 -21.82 6.93 17.08
C LEU A 178 -20.45 6.75 17.73
N ILE A 179 -20.37 6.13 18.90
CA ILE A 179 -19.10 5.75 19.54
C ILE A 179 -18.94 4.24 19.46
N SER A 180 -17.99 3.77 18.65
CA SER A 180 -17.53 2.37 18.66
C SER A 180 -16.51 2.19 19.77
N TYR A 181 -16.95 1.78 20.96
CA TYR A 181 -16.09 1.71 22.15
C TYR A 181 -15.22 0.45 22.16
N THR A 182 -15.83 -0.73 22.00
CA THR A 182 -15.10 -1.99 21.83
C THR A 182 -15.33 -2.52 20.42
N LEU A 183 -14.28 -2.95 19.71
CA LEU A 183 -14.38 -3.37 18.30
C LEU A 183 -14.76 -4.84 18.18
N THR A 184 -15.51 -5.19 17.13
CA THR A 184 -15.87 -6.58 16.81
C THR A 184 -14.68 -7.35 16.26
N HIS A 185 -14.66 -8.67 16.42
CA HIS A 185 -13.64 -9.54 15.79
C HIS A 185 -13.77 -9.69 14.27
N THR A 186 -14.86 -9.21 13.65
CA THR A 186 -15.05 -9.32 12.19
C THR A 186 -15.35 -7.97 11.57
N TRP A 187 -14.62 -7.65 10.51
CA TRP A 187 -14.79 -6.41 9.76
C TRP A 187 -16.23 -6.18 9.28
N PHE A 188 -16.92 -7.26 8.90
CA PHE A 188 -18.31 -7.20 8.48
C PHE A 188 -19.25 -6.69 9.59
N LYS A 189 -19.18 -7.27 10.80
CA LYS A 189 -20.03 -6.83 11.92
C LYS A 189 -19.70 -5.40 12.33
N TYR A 190 -18.42 -5.03 12.29
CA TYR A 190 -18.01 -3.67 12.56
C TYR A 190 -18.74 -2.66 11.65
N LYS A 191 -18.71 -2.89 10.32
CA LYS A 191 -19.34 -1.98 9.35
C LYS A 191 -20.86 -1.87 9.54
N GLN A 192 -21.51 -2.89 10.09
CA GLN A 192 -22.96 -2.85 10.37
C GLN A 192 -23.35 -1.82 11.44
N ARG A 193 -22.42 -1.40 12.31
CA ARG A 193 -22.67 -0.34 13.30
C ARG A 193 -23.09 0.97 12.64
N PHE A 194 -22.57 1.23 11.45
CA PHE A 194 -22.84 2.45 10.69
C PHE A 194 -24.24 2.48 10.08
N ASN A 195 -24.94 1.35 10.04
CA ASN A 195 -26.35 1.31 9.63
C ASN A 195 -27.25 2.12 10.60
N LEU A 196 -26.77 2.46 11.80
CA LEU A 196 -27.47 3.34 12.73
C LEU A 196 -27.71 4.74 12.14
N PHE A 197 -26.89 5.19 11.18
CA PHE A 197 -27.10 6.46 10.48
C PHE A 197 -28.18 6.38 9.39
N HIS A 198 -28.79 5.23 9.13
CA HIS A 198 -29.81 5.08 8.09
C HIS A 198 -30.95 6.10 8.21
N ALA A 199 -31.38 6.40 9.44
CA ALA A 199 -32.41 7.41 9.69
C ALA A 199 -31.95 8.83 9.35
N ASN A 200 -30.65 9.14 9.51
CA ASN A 200 -30.08 10.44 9.14
C ASN A 200 -30.20 10.68 7.63
N TYR A 201 -29.91 9.67 6.82
CA TYR A 201 -30.04 9.74 5.37
C TYR A 201 -31.49 9.86 4.92
N LYS A 202 -32.38 9.04 5.52
CA LYS A 202 -33.80 9.02 5.14
C LYS A 202 -34.53 10.34 5.44
N MET A 203 -34.12 11.04 6.50
CA MET A 203 -34.79 12.26 6.98
C MET A 203 -34.13 13.56 6.51
N GLU A 204 -33.08 13.50 5.67
CA GLU A 204 -32.33 14.67 5.18
C GLU A 204 -31.94 15.64 6.31
N VAL A 205 -31.38 15.10 7.39
CA VAL A 205 -31.04 15.90 8.57
C VAL A 205 -29.96 16.94 8.21
N LYS A 206 -30.13 18.19 8.66
CA LYS A 206 -29.19 19.30 8.36
C LYS A 206 -27.74 19.05 8.82
N LYS A 207 -27.54 18.21 9.82
CA LYS A 207 -26.23 17.74 10.27
C LYS A 207 -26.16 16.22 10.05
N PRO A 208 -25.21 15.73 9.24
CA PRO A 208 -25.16 14.33 8.85
C PRO A 208 -24.86 13.41 10.04
N GLY A 209 -24.02 13.84 10.98
CA GLY A 209 -23.64 13.09 12.19
C GLY A 209 -22.14 12.84 12.27
N GLU A 210 -21.68 12.28 13.39
CA GLU A 210 -20.26 11.98 13.65
C GLU A 210 -20.10 10.53 14.13
N ALA A 211 -19.02 9.85 13.74
CA ALA A 211 -18.65 8.55 14.28
C ALA A 211 -17.23 8.61 14.86
N LEU A 212 -17.11 8.20 16.12
CA LEU A 212 -15.87 8.11 16.87
C LEU A 212 -15.53 6.64 17.14
N ILE A 213 -14.29 6.27 16.89
CA ILE A 213 -13.79 4.92 17.10
C ILE A 213 -12.73 4.99 18.20
N ILE A 214 -12.90 4.19 19.26
CA ILE A 214 -11.90 4.06 20.32
C ILE A 214 -11.02 2.86 19.98
N ILE A 215 -9.72 3.09 19.82
CA ILE A 215 -8.73 2.05 19.49
C ILE A 215 -7.73 1.93 20.63
N ASN A 216 -7.65 0.72 21.21
CA ASN A 216 -6.62 0.37 22.18
C ASN A 216 -5.42 -0.32 21.48
N PRO A 217 -4.26 -0.49 22.17
CA PRO A 217 -3.05 -1.01 21.55
C PRO A 217 -3.16 -2.47 21.06
N SER A 218 -4.13 -3.24 21.55
CA SER A 218 -4.36 -4.61 21.10
C SER A 218 -5.12 -4.71 19.76
N GLN A 219 -5.66 -3.60 19.25
CA GLN A 219 -6.55 -3.55 18.07
C GLN A 219 -5.84 -3.00 16.80
N GLU A 220 -4.56 -3.34 16.61
CA GLU A 220 -3.80 -2.92 15.42
C GLU A 220 -4.44 -3.42 14.12
N GLU A 221 -5.04 -4.62 14.13
CA GLU A 221 -5.61 -5.23 12.93
C GLU A 221 -6.83 -4.45 12.43
N GLU A 222 -7.67 -3.97 13.35
CA GLU A 222 -8.82 -3.14 13.04
C GLU A 222 -8.39 -1.77 12.52
N LEU A 223 -7.41 -1.12 13.17
CA LEU A 223 -6.82 0.12 12.67
C LEU A 223 -6.30 -0.05 11.23
N TRP A 224 -5.60 -1.16 10.96
CA TRP A 224 -5.10 -1.45 9.62
C TRP A 224 -6.25 -1.55 8.61
N LEU A 225 -7.35 -2.21 8.96
CA LEU A 225 -8.53 -2.35 8.11
C LEU A 225 -9.20 -1.00 7.82
N PHE A 226 -9.25 -0.06 8.79
CA PHE A 226 -9.72 1.32 8.52
C PHE A 226 -8.83 2.03 7.53
N CYS A 227 -7.53 2.01 7.78
CA CYS A 227 -6.56 2.66 6.92
C CYS A 227 -6.67 2.12 5.48
N ASP A 228 -6.75 0.80 5.31
CA ASP A 228 -6.94 0.16 4.00
C ASP A 228 -8.28 0.50 3.36
N PHE A 229 -9.34 0.65 4.15
CA PHE A 229 -10.64 1.07 3.69
C PHE A 229 -10.64 2.52 3.18
N LEU A 230 -10.16 3.49 3.97
CA LEU A 230 -10.04 4.89 3.53
C LEU A 230 -9.21 5.00 2.25
N PHE A 231 -8.13 4.23 2.17
CA PHE A 231 -7.26 4.22 1.01
C PHE A 231 -7.93 3.78 -0.27
N LYS A 232 -8.78 2.76 -0.19
CA LYS A 232 -9.53 2.22 -1.33
C LYS A 232 -10.59 3.19 -1.84
N HIS A 233 -11.01 4.13 -1.01
CA HIS A 233 -11.99 5.16 -1.34
C HIS A 233 -11.35 6.51 -1.66
N ASP A 234 -10.03 6.57 -1.85
CA ASP A 234 -9.29 7.80 -2.13
C ASP A 234 -9.52 8.92 -1.10
N LEU A 235 -9.71 8.53 0.15
CA LEU A 235 -9.89 9.47 1.25
C LEU A 235 -8.56 9.85 1.87
N GLU A 236 -8.48 11.11 2.28
CA GLU A 236 -7.33 11.59 3.04
C GLU A 236 -7.22 10.79 4.35
N MET A 237 -6.06 10.17 4.56
CA MET A 237 -5.79 9.40 5.75
C MET A 237 -4.93 10.22 6.71
N PRO A 238 -5.39 10.42 7.96
CA PRO A 238 -4.60 11.13 8.95
C PRO A 238 -3.25 10.45 9.19
N GLN A 239 -2.16 11.22 9.09
CA GLN A 239 -0.79 10.68 9.19
C GLN A 239 -0.52 10.01 10.55
N ASN A 240 -1.11 10.53 11.63
CA ASN A 240 -1.02 9.94 12.97
C ASN A 240 -1.59 8.51 13.03
N TRP A 241 -2.58 8.17 12.19
CA TRP A 241 -3.13 6.81 12.14
C TRP A 241 -2.14 5.84 11.50
N LEU A 242 -1.55 6.26 10.39
CA LEU A 242 -0.50 5.52 9.70
C LEU A 242 0.74 5.32 10.57
N ASP A 243 1.15 6.37 11.29
CA ASP A 243 2.28 6.31 12.21
C ASP A 243 1.99 5.31 13.32
N ARG A 244 0.77 5.30 13.88
CA ARG A 244 0.38 4.32 14.90
C ARG A 244 0.41 2.87 14.39
N VAL A 245 -0.05 2.61 13.16
CA VAL A 245 0.08 1.26 12.54
C VAL A 245 1.55 0.83 12.50
N TYR A 246 2.45 1.73 12.14
CA TYR A 246 3.87 1.43 12.07
C TYR A 246 4.51 1.30 13.47
N GLU A 247 4.12 2.10 14.44
CA GLU A 247 4.58 2.00 15.83
C GLU A 247 4.19 0.67 16.48
N CYS A 248 2.93 0.25 16.37
CA CYS A 248 2.46 -1.04 16.90
C CYS A 248 3.30 -2.21 16.37
N ARG A 249 3.76 -2.11 15.12
CA ARG A 249 4.68 -3.08 14.53
C ARG A 249 6.06 -3.07 15.17
N LEU A 250 6.63 -1.90 15.39
CA LEU A 250 7.93 -1.77 16.05
C LEU A 250 7.85 -2.27 17.48
N GLU A 251 6.79 -1.92 18.23
CA GLU A 251 6.53 -2.42 19.58
C GLU A 251 6.51 -3.96 19.62
N LYS A 252 5.82 -4.61 18.66
CA LYS A 252 5.81 -6.08 18.54
C LYS A 252 7.19 -6.67 18.23
N GLU A 253 7.99 -5.98 17.43
CA GLU A 253 9.34 -6.43 17.09
C GLU A 253 10.34 -6.23 18.24
N LEU A 254 10.13 -5.26 19.12
CA LEU A 254 10.90 -5.10 20.36
C LEU A 254 10.65 -6.27 21.33
N VAL A 255 9.40 -6.72 21.44
CA VAL A 255 9.04 -7.87 22.31
C VAL A 255 9.52 -9.19 21.73
N LEU A 256 9.42 -9.37 20.40
CA LEU A 256 9.89 -10.57 19.71
C LEU A 256 10.82 -10.21 18.53
N PRO A 257 12.12 -9.95 18.81
CA PRO A 257 13.08 -9.54 17.80
C PRO A 257 13.24 -10.54 16.66
N ARG A 258 13.28 -10.02 15.44
CA ARG A 258 13.44 -10.82 14.21
C ARG A 258 14.88 -10.78 13.70
N GLN A 259 15.85 -11.02 14.57
CA GLN A 259 17.28 -10.88 14.26
C GLN A 259 17.70 -11.72 13.02
N ASN A 260 17.11 -12.91 12.84
CA ASN A 260 17.40 -13.80 11.71
C ASN A 260 16.49 -13.58 10.47
N ALA A 261 15.79 -12.45 10.39
CA ALA A 261 14.97 -12.07 9.25
C ALA A 261 15.65 -10.97 8.43
N ASN A 262 15.43 -11.02 7.11
CA ASN A 262 15.89 -9.96 6.21
C ASN A 262 15.16 -8.65 6.53
N LEU A 263 15.81 -7.53 6.23
CA LEU A 263 15.20 -6.20 6.29
C LEU A 263 13.98 -6.10 5.37
N CYS A 264 12.98 -5.37 5.82
CA CYS A 264 11.78 -5.11 5.05
C CYS A 264 12.07 -4.15 3.89
N GLN A 265 11.81 -4.58 2.67
CA GLN A 265 12.01 -3.74 1.48
C GLN A 265 11.15 -2.47 1.48
N GLN A 266 9.95 -2.50 2.07
CA GLN A 266 9.16 -1.28 2.21
C GLN A 266 9.78 -0.29 3.20
N LEU A 267 10.41 -0.80 4.26
CA LEU A 267 11.15 0.06 5.17
C LEU A 267 12.32 0.72 4.43
N LEU A 268 13.08 -0.05 3.63
CA LEU A 268 14.18 0.46 2.81
C LEU A 268 13.73 1.54 1.82
N TYR A 269 12.59 1.35 1.16
CA TYR A 269 12.14 2.27 0.10
C TYR A 269 11.31 3.45 0.59
N TYR A 270 10.59 3.31 1.71
CA TYR A 270 9.58 4.28 2.13
C TYR A 270 9.78 4.79 3.57
N GLY A 271 10.69 4.20 4.35
CA GLY A 271 10.91 4.55 5.75
C GLY A 271 9.84 4.04 6.71
N ASN A 272 8.93 3.16 6.26
CA ASN A 272 7.97 2.45 7.10
C ASN A 272 7.36 1.24 6.36
N CYS A 273 6.63 0.40 7.07
CA CYS A 273 5.96 -0.76 6.47
C CYS A 273 4.52 -0.91 6.96
N TYR A 274 3.58 -0.78 6.02
CA TYR A 274 2.16 -0.94 6.26
C TYR A 274 1.61 -2.29 5.77
N ARG A 275 2.44 -3.26 5.36
CA ARG A 275 1.95 -4.60 4.98
C ARG A 275 1.21 -5.25 6.13
N ARG A 276 -0.03 -5.72 5.96
CA ARG A 276 -0.82 -6.29 7.06
C ARG A 276 -0.09 -7.35 7.90
N ARG A 277 0.54 -8.33 7.23
CA ARG A 277 1.24 -9.47 7.88
C ARG A 277 2.71 -9.53 7.49
N CYS A 278 3.47 -8.47 7.77
CA CYS A 278 4.89 -8.44 7.43
C CYS A 278 5.73 -9.37 8.33
N ARG A 279 6.55 -10.23 7.70
CA ARG A 279 7.46 -11.17 8.39
C ARG A 279 8.93 -10.76 8.34
N TYR A 280 9.23 -9.57 7.81
CA TYR A 280 10.58 -9.03 7.72
C TYR A 280 10.96 -8.26 8.99
N ARG A 281 12.26 -7.98 9.14
CA ARG A 281 12.80 -7.14 10.20
C ARG A 281 12.61 -5.66 9.86
N HIS A 282 12.25 -4.85 10.84
CA HIS A 282 12.02 -3.41 10.73
C HIS A 282 12.93 -2.56 11.63
N VAL A 283 13.77 -3.19 12.44
CA VAL A 283 14.85 -2.51 13.18
C VAL A 283 16.16 -2.65 12.40
N MET A 284 16.81 -1.53 12.08
CA MET A 284 18.10 -1.48 11.38
C MET A 284 19.25 -1.22 12.35
N THR A 285 20.42 -1.79 12.06
CA THR A 285 21.68 -1.49 12.76
C THR A 285 22.37 -0.26 12.15
N SER A 286 23.33 0.35 12.87
CA SER A 286 24.02 1.55 12.35
C SER A 286 24.79 1.30 11.04
N ASN A 287 25.23 0.07 10.80
CA ASN A 287 25.94 -0.29 9.58
C ASN A 287 25.00 -0.46 8.38
N GLU A 288 23.74 -0.84 8.62
CA GLU A 288 22.74 -1.06 7.57
C GLU A 288 22.11 0.24 7.05
N VAL A 289 22.18 1.32 7.82
CA VAL A 289 21.64 2.64 7.42
C VAL A 289 22.64 3.47 6.60
N LYS A 290 23.89 3.03 6.48
CA LYS A 290 24.92 3.73 5.71
C LYS A 290 24.75 3.41 4.22
N PRO A 291 24.80 4.42 3.32
CA PRO A 291 24.79 4.16 1.90
C PRO A 291 26.05 3.38 1.49
N ALA A 292 25.92 2.47 0.53
CA ALA A 292 27.05 1.74 0.00
C ALA A 292 28.08 2.71 -0.63
N LYS A 293 29.37 2.51 -0.29
CA LYS A 293 30.45 3.45 -0.66
C LYS A 293 30.58 3.74 -2.16
N HIS A 294 30.15 2.80 -3.01
CA HIS A 294 30.26 2.89 -4.46
C HIS A 294 29.08 3.63 -5.12
N LEU A 295 28.03 3.96 -4.36
CA LEU A 295 26.84 4.63 -4.90
C LEU A 295 27.01 6.15 -4.87
N PRO A 296 26.64 6.86 -5.95
CA PRO A 296 26.55 8.31 -5.93
C PRO A 296 25.50 8.74 -4.91
N GLN A 297 25.83 9.74 -4.09
CA GLN A 297 24.91 10.26 -3.08
C GLN A 297 24.14 11.49 -3.55
N GLN A 298 24.67 12.21 -4.55
CA GLN A 298 24.09 13.40 -5.17
C GLN A 298 24.60 13.54 -6.62
N GLY A 299 23.94 14.39 -7.41
CA GLY A 299 24.35 14.73 -8.77
C GLY A 299 23.56 14.00 -9.85
N GLU A 300 23.84 14.34 -11.11
CA GLU A 300 23.26 13.65 -12.27
C GLU A 300 23.95 12.31 -12.49
N ILE A 301 23.17 11.28 -12.84
CA ILE A 301 23.67 9.97 -13.23
C ILE A 301 23.15 9.58 -14.61
N HIS A 302 24.00 8.91 -15.36
CA HIS A 302 23.64 8.19 -16.58
C HIS A 302 23.59 6.69 -16.28
N PHE A 303 22.59 5.99 -16.81
CA PHE A 303 22.45 4.56 -16.52
C PHE A 303 21.71 3.79 -17.60
N ARG A 304 21.90 2.47 -17.58
CA ARG A 304 21.17 1.49 -18.37
C ARG A 304 20.23 0.70 -17.47
N VAL A 305 19.04 0.38 -17.96
CA VAL A 305 18.06 -0.41 -17.18
C VAL A 305 18.36 -1.89 -17.36
N LEU A 306 18.65 -2.58 -16.26
CA LEU A 306 18.87 -4.03 -16.23
C LEU A 306 17.54 -4.77 -16.08
N ASN A 307 16.70 -4.33 -15.13
CA ASN A 307 15.39 -4.89 -14.87
C ASN A 307 14.42 -3.82 -14.36
N ILE A 308 13.13 -3.98 -14.65
CA ILE A 308 12.06 -3.15 -14.08
C ILE A 308 11.46 -3.98 -12.95
N LEU A 309 11.68 -3.58 -11.71
CA LEU A 309 11.19 -4.30 -10.54
C LEU A 309 9.72 -3.96 -10.30
N SER A 310 9.39 -2.67 -10.37
CA SER A 310 8.03 -2.12 -10.28
C SER A 310 7.94 -0.79 -11.06
N PRO A 311 6.74 -0.20 -11.24
CA PRO A 311 6.59 1.15 -11.78
C PRO A 311 7.42 2.24 -11.10
N SER A 312 7.74 2.09 -9.81
CA SER A 312 8.54 3.05 -9.03
C SER A 312 9.92 2.54 -8.61
N SER A 313 10.35 1.35 -9.03
CA SER A 313 11.70 0.85 -8.74
C SER A 313 12.31 0.06 -9.90
N LEU A 314 13.58 0.34 -10.16
CA LEU A 314 14.37 -0.27 -11.22
C LEU A 314 15.64 -0.89 -10.64
N CYS A 315 16.14 -1.91 -11.33
CA CYS A 315 17.53 -2.32 -11.22
C CYS A 315 18.29 -1.73 -12.40
N ILE A 316 19.38 -1.03 -12.12
CA ILE A 316 20.15 -0.26 -13.10
C ILE A 316 21.64 -0.60 -13.05
N ASN A 317 22.35 -0.27 -14.13
CA ASN A 317 23.80 -0.18 -14.18
C ASN A 317 24.20 1.26 -14.48
N ILE A 318 24.94 1.89 -13.56
CA ILE A 318 25.44 3.27 -13.71
C ILE A 318 26.62 3.26 -14.67
N ILE A 319 26.59 4.16 -15.65
CA ILE A 319 27.66 4.35 -16.63
C ILE A 319 28.30 5.72 -16.43
N ASN A 320 29.60 5.83 -16.69
CA ASN A 320 30.35 7.05 -16.43
C ASN A 320 30.07 8.12 -17.49
N GLU A 321 29.90 7.73 -18.76
CA GLU A 321 29.58 8.66 -19.86
C GLU A 321 28.36 8.20 -20.68
N PRO A 322 27.59 9.13 -21.28
CA PRO A 322 26.42 8.79 -22.11
C PRO A 322 26.78 8.00 -23.37
N TYR A 323 27.99 8.23 -23.90
CA TYR A 323 28.52 7.57 -25.09
C TYR A 323 29.47 6.42 -24.75
N ASP A 324 29.52 6.05 -23.48
CA ASP A 324 30.42 5.03 -23.00
C ASP A 324 30.10 3.70 -23.70
N LYS A 325 30.96 3.33 -24.65
CA LYS A 325 30.95 2.01 -25.29
C LYS A 325 31.57 0.96 -24.39
N ASP A 326 31.97 1.31 -23.17
CA ASP A 326 32.49 0.38 -22.19
C ASP A 326 31.50 -0.79 -22.03
N ASN A 327 31.95 -1.89 -22.60
CA ASN A 327 31.31 -3.19 -22.53
C ASN A 327 31.73 -3.89 -21.24
N SER A 328 32.36 -3.21 -20.26
CA SER A 328 32.86 -3.81 -19.01
C SER A 328 31.90 -4.81 -18.37
N LEU A 329 30.60 -4.54 -18.32
CA LEU A 329 29.61 -5.50 -17.83
C LEU A 329 29.44 -6.73 -18.75
N SER A 330 29.38 -6.54 -20.06
CA SER A 330 29.32 -7.61 -21.05
C SER A 330 30.61 -8.43 -21.08
N ASP A 331 31.77 -7.77 -21.04
CA ASP A 331 33.09 -8.37 -21.05
C ASP A 331 33.34 -9.18 -19.76
N LEU A 332 32.93 -8.64 -18.61
CA LEU A 332 32.92 -9.35 -17.34
C LEU A 332 32.03 -10.59 -17.41
N TYR A 333 30.82 -10.45 -17.96
CA TYR A 333 29.90 -11.57 -18.11
C TYR A 333 30.48 -12.67 -19.01
N ASP A 334 31.00 -12.33 -20.18
CA ASP A 334 31.59 -13.28 -21.10
C ASP A 334 32.81 -13.97 -20.49
N SER A 335 33.62 -13.22 -19.74
CA SER A 335 34.77 -13.75 -19.00
C SER A 335 34.36 -14.75 -17.91
N ILE A 336 33.33 -14.42 -17.12
CA ILE A 336 32.78 -15.33 -16.10
C ILE A 336 32.21 -16.59 -16.77
N GLN A 337 31.42 -16.44 -17.84
CA GLN A 337 30.85 -17.60 -18.53
C GLN A 337 31.94 -18.49 -19.10
N ALA A 338 32.95 -17.92 -19.76
CA ALA A 338 34.04 -18.68 -20.37
C ALA A 338 34.84 -19.45 -19.31
N PHE A 339 35.15 -18.80 -18.18
CA PHE A 339 35.93 -19.39 -17.10
C PHE A 339 35.19 -20.55 -16.40
N TYR A 340 33.94 -20.35 -15.99
CA TYR A 340 33.20 -21.36 -15.21
C TYR A 340 32.49 -22.42 -16.07
N LYS A 341 32.48 -22.28 -17.39
CA LYS A 341 32.11 -23.38 -18.29
C LYS A 341 33.13 -24.52 -18.28
N ASP A 342 34.38 -24.23 -17.94
CA ASP A 342 35.36 -25.27 -17.68
C ASP A 342 35.09 -25.88 -16.29
N GLY A 343 34.76 -27.17 -16.26
CA GLY A 343 34.44 -27.89 -15.04
C GLY A 343 35.58 -27.93 -14.02
N GLN A 344 36.82 -27.73 -14.43
CA GLN A 344 37.97 -27.65 -13.51
C GLN A 344 37.93 -26.40 -12.62
N ASN A 345 37.25 -25.33 -13.08
CA ASN A 345 37.12 -24.07 -12.35
C ASN A 345 35.91 -24.05 -11.41
N LEU A 346 35.07 -25.10 -11.43
CA LEU A 346 33.89 -25.23 -10.57
C LEU A 346 34.25 -25.79 -9.20
N ILE A 347 34.92 -24.96 -8.40
CA ILE A 347 35.29 -25.30 -7.02
C ILE A 347 34.10 -25.01 -6.11
N LYS A 348 33.51 -26.05 -5.50
CA LYS A 348 32.44 -25.90 -4.51
C LYS A 348 32.92 -25.10 -3.30
N HIS A 349 32.09 -24.19 -2.81
CA HIS A 349 32.41 -23.43 -1.60
C HIS A 349 32.19 -24.30 -0.35
N SER A 350 33.26 -24.75 0.29
CA SER A 350 33.20 -25.70 1.42
C SER A 350 32.71 -25.08 2.73
N ASN A 351 32.97 -23.79 2.96
CA ASN A 351 32.57 -23.09 4.18
C ASN A 351 32.07 -21.66 3.89
N PRO A 352 30.90 -21.51 3.21
CA PRO A 352 30.37 -20.18 2.88
C PRO A 352 29.93 -19.42 4.12
N SER A 353 30.13 -18.11 4.09
CA SER A 353 29.78 -17.17 5.16
C SER A 353 28.94 -16.00 4.61
N ILE A 354 28.18 -15.35 5.49
CA ILE A 354 27.44 -14.13 5.12
C ILE A 354 28.44 -13.04 4.72
N GLY A 355 28.19 -12.39 3.59
CA GLY A 355 29.07 -11.39 2.99
C GLY A 355 30.01 -11.93 1.91
N ASP A 356 30.17 -13.26 1.79
CA ASP A 356 31.03 -13.83 0.76
C ASP A 356 30.46 -13.57 -0.64
N ILE A 357 31.35 -13.14 -1.55
CA ILE A 357 31.07 -13.08 -2.99
C ILE A 357 31.36 -14.46 -3.59
N ILE A 358 30.33 -15.05 -4.16
CA ILE A 358 30.30 -16.41 -4.70
C ILE A 358 29.88 -16.41 -6.16
N ILE A 359 30.09 -17.55 -6.81
CA ILE A 359 29.51 -17.83 -8.13
C ILE A 359 28.38 -18.83 -7.96
N ILE A 360 27.27 -18.56 -8.62
CA ILE A 360 26.11 -19.43 -8.65
C ILE A 360 25.77 -19.80 -10.08
N HIS A 361 25.27 -21.01 -10.27
CA HIS A 361 24.71 -21.43 -11.55
C HIS A 361 23.19 -21.27 -11.53
N PHE A 362 22.68 -20.23 -12.19
CA PHE A 362 21.27 -19.89 -12.20
C PHE A 362 20.76 -19.62 -13.61
N LYS A 363 19.63 -20.23 -13.99
CA LYS A 363 19.03 -20.11 -15.33
C LYS A 363 20.05 -20.33 -16.46
N ASN A 364 20.86 -21.39 -16.34
CA ASN A 364 21.91 -21.79 -17.28
C ASN A 364 23.04 -20.76 -17.48
N ARG A 365 23.33 -19.95 -16.47
CA ARG A 365 24.39 -18.93 -16.50
C ARG A 365 25.11 -18.88 -15.15
N TYR A 366 26.39 -18.54 -15.18
CA TYR A 366 27.19 -18.29 -13.98
C TYR A 366 27.13 -16.82 -13.60
N GLU A 367 26.77 -16.50 -12.36
CA GLU A 367 26.62 -15.11 -11.94
C GLU A 367 27.29 -14.86 -10.59
N ARG A 368 27.86 -13.66 -10.40
CA ARG A 368 28.34 -13.23 -9.09
C ARG A 368 27.15 -12.90 -8.20
N ALA A 369 27.18 -13.43 -7.00
CA ALA A 369 26.21 -13.15 -5.97
C ALA A 369 26.88 -12.96 -4.62
N ILE A 370 26.23 -12.24 -3.71
CA ILE A 370 26.66 -12.12 -2.32
C ILE A 370 25.71 -12.91 -1.41
N ILE A 371 26.27 -13.63 -0.44
CA ILE A 371 25.48 -14.33 0.57
C ILE A 371 24.92 -13.31 1.57
N ILE A 372 23.58 -13.22 1.66
CA ILE A 372 22.90 -12.28 2.56
C ILE A 372 22.25 -12.96 3.76
N CYS A 373 22.00 -14.27 3.70
CA CYS A 373 21.45 -15.04 4.81
C CYS A 373 21.72 -16.53 4.62
N MET A 374 21.99 -17.25 5.72
CA MET A 374 22.16 -18.69 5.72
C MET A 374 21.21 -19.32 6.75
N LYS A 375 20.46 -20.36 6.34
CA LYS A 375 19.57 -21.12 7.22
C LYS A 375 19.66 -22.60 6.88
N PHE A 376 20.25 -23.40 7.78
CA PHE A 376 20.47 -24.84 7.55
C PHE A 376 21.13 -25.08 6.19
N ASN A 377 20.47 -25.81 5.29
CA ASN A 377 20.98 -26.13 3.94
C ASN A 377 20.54 -25.14 2.86
N THR A 378 19.86 -24.05 3.23
CA THR A 378 19.40 -23.01 2.29
C THR A 378 20.21 -21.74 2.48
N ILE A 379 20.79 -21.27 1.38
CA ILE A 379 21.50 -20.00 1.30
C ILE A 379 20.64 -19.02 0.52
N LYS A 380 20.47 -17.82 1.05
CA LYS A 380 19.85 -16.72 0.32
C LYS A 380 20.95 -15.81 -0.20
N VAL A 381 20.88 -15.52 -1.49
CA VAL A 381 21.89 -14.75 -2.22
C VAL A 381 21.24 -13.54 -2.90
N LYS A 382 22.05 -12.50 -3.16
CA LYS A 382 21.68 -11.31 -3.94
C LYS A 382 22.60 -11.23 -5.16
N GLU A 383 22.03 -11.13 -6.36
CA GLU A 383 22.80 -10.88 -7.59
C GLU A 383 23.54 -9.53 -7.51
N LEU A 384 24.74 -9.47 -8.10
CA LEU A 384 25.59 -8.26 -8.05
C LEU A 384 25.66 -7.50 -9.38
N ASP A 385 25.35 -8.15 -10.51
CA ASP A 385 25.67 -7.60 -11.83
C ASP A 385 24.48 -7.48 -12.77
N TRP A 386 23.55 -8.45 -12.75
CA TRP A 386 22.43 -8.52 -13.70
C TRP A 386 21.07 -8.16 -13.08
N GLY A 387 21.03 -8.04 -11.77
CA GLY A 387 19.82 -7.94 -10.97
C GLY A 387 20.17 -7.55 -9.54
N THR A 388 19.15 -7.11 -8.82
CA THR A 388 19.16 -6.98 -7.36
C THR A 388 18.23 -8.01 -6.72
N GLU A 389 17.82 -9.03 -7.49
CA GLU A 389 16.90 -10.05 -7.05
C GLU A 389 17.53 -10.92 -5.95
N HIS A 390 16.69 -11.30 -4.99
CA HIS A 390 17.08 -12.22 -3.94
C HIS A 390 16.43 -13.58 -4.20
N PHE A 391 17.20 -14.65 -4.13
CA PHE A 391 16.67 -16.00 -4.23
C PHE A 391 17.39 -16.97 -3.30
N ASN A 392 16.73 -18.11 -3.10
CA ASN A 392 17.26 -19.20 -2.31
C ASN A 392 18.00 -20.17 -3.24
N THR A 393 19.14 -20.65 -2.78
CA THR A 393 19.95 -21.70 -3.40
C THR A 393 20.40 -22.70 -2.34
N THR A 394 21.01 -23.80 -2.77
CA THR A 394 21.62 -24.81 -1.89
C THR A 394 23.14 -24.71 -1.97
N LEU A 395 23.83 -25.25 -0.96
CA LEU A 395 25.29 -25.33 -0.91
C LEU A 395 25.90 -25.98 -2.17
N ASP A 396 25.20 -26.93 -2.78
CA ASP A 396 25.67 -27.65 -3.97
C ASP A 396 25.76 -26.79 -5.23
N LEU A 397 25.07 -25.65 -5.25
CA LEU A 397 25.02 -24.72 -6.39
C LEU A 397 25.84 -23.45 -6.13
N VAL A 398 26.67 -23.46 -5.09
CA VAL A 398 27.52 -22.34 -4.67
C VAL A 398 28.99 -22.69 -4.90
N PHE A 399 29.64 -21.89 -5.73
CA PHE A 399 31.03 -22.03 -6.13
C PHE A 399 31.86 -20.85 -5.62
N VAL A 400 33.16 -21.07 -5.45
CA VAL A 400 34.10 -20.01 -5.10
C VAL A 400 34.19 -19.01 -6.25
N CYS A 401 34.01 -17.72 -5.95
CA CYS A 401 34.32 -16.65 -6.89
C CYS A 401 35.84 -16.45 -6.96
N ASP A 402 36.41 -16.69 -8.14
CA ASP A 402 37.84 -16.52 -8.43
C ASP A 402 38.27 -15.08 -8.15
N GLU A 403 39.48 -14.91 -7.63
CA GLU A 403 40.03 -13.61 -7.22
C GLU A 403 39.96 -12.58 -8.35
N ARG A 404 40.11 -13.03 -9.61
CA ARG A 404 40.00 -12.15 -10.78
C ARG A 404 38.64 -11.49 -10.88
N PHE A 405 37.55 -12.15 -10.48
CA PHE A 405 36.19 -11.62 -10.56
C PHE A 405 35.68 -11.06 -9.23
N ARG A 406 36.24 -11.50 -8.10
CA ARG A 406 35.82 -11.13 -6.75
C ARG A 406 35.87 -9.61 -6.51
N HIS A 407 36.92 -8.96 -6.99
CA HIS A 407 37.16 -7.53 -6.75
C HIS A 407 36.58 -6.59 -7.82
N HIS A 408 35.91 -7.14 -8.85
CA HIS A 408 35.25 -6.29 -9.85
C HIS A 408 34.14 -5.46 -9.20
N LYS A 409 33.95 -4.24 -9.69
CA LYS A 409 32.85 -3.34 -9.28
C LYS A 409 31.51 -4.06 -9.34
N ILE A 410 30.63 -3.80 -8.37
CA ILE A 410 29.22 -4.24 -8.41
C ILE A 410 28.49 -3.38 -9.44
N HIS A 411 27.85 -4.01 -10.42
CA HIS A 411 27.22 -3.28 -11.52
C HIS A 411 25.73 -3.03 -11.32
N ALA A 412 25.03 -3.86 -10.54
CA ALA A 412 23.60 -3.70 -10.30
C ALA A 412 23.31 -2.91 -9.02
N CYS A 413 22.48 -1.88 -9.12
CA CYS A 413 21.93 -1.19 -7.96
C CYS A 413 20.45 -0.85 -8.14
N ASP A 414 19.76 -0.62 -7.02
CA ASP A 414 18.36 -0.23 -7.02
C ASP A 414 18.24 1.28 -7.24
N LEU A 415 17.35 1.69 -8.16
CA LEU A 415 16.96 3.08 -8.39
C LEU A 415 15.48 3.24 -8.10
N ILE A 416 15.14 4.11 -7.15
CA ILE A 416 13.78 4.28 -6.59
C ILE A 416 13.24 5.67 -6.92
N LEU A 417 12.03 5.73 -7.48
CA LEU A 417 11.24 6.95 -7.54
C LEU A 417 10.71 7.27 -6.14
N THR A 418 11.27 8.30 -5.52
CA THR A 418 10.99 8.65 -4.13
C THR A 418 9.51 9.03 -3.98
N GLY A 419 8.84 8.43 -3.01
CA GLY A 419 7.46 8.76 -2.66
C GLY A 419 6.38 8.17 -3.56
N VAL A 420 6.71 7.65 -4.75
CA VAL A 420 5.71 7.13 -5.70
C VAL A 420 5.32 5.70 -5.36
N MET A 421 4.07 5.47 -5.00
CA MET A 421 3.59 4.14 -4.61
C MET A 421 2.11 3.92 -4.96
N PRO A 422 1.67 2.66 -5.14
CA PRO A 422 0.32 2.38 -5.60
C PRO A 422 -0.69 2.71 -4.49
N GLN A 423 -1.94 2.97 -4.88
CA GLN A 423 -3.04 3.19 -3.93
C GLN A 423 -3.48 1.86 -3.26
N SER A 424 -2.56 1.22 -2.54
CA SER A 424 -2.82 0.13 -1.60
C SER A 424 -1.95 0.26 -0.34
N MET A 425 -2.50 -0.06 0.82
CA MET A 425 -1.74 -0.18 2.09
C MET A 425 -0.61 -1.21 1.99
N ASP A 426 -0.79 -2.26 1.21
CA ASP A 426 0.23 -3.28 0.97
C ASP A 426 1.34 -2.77 0.03
N ARG A 427 1.18 -1.61 -0.60
CA ARG A 427 2.11 -0.97 -1.57
C ARG A 427 2.64 -1.94 -2.62
N LYS A 428 1.76 -2.79 -3.15
CA LYS A 428 2.08 -3.76 -4.20
C LYS A 428 1.57 -3.24 -5.52
N TRP A 429 2.48 -3.08 -6.47
CA TRP A 429 2.12 -2.84 -7.86
C TRP A 429 1.66 -4.16 -8.49
N ASN A 430 0.65 -4.11 -9.35
CA ASN A 430 0.25 -5.26 -10.14
C ASN A 430 1.25 -5.49 -11.31
N ASP A 431 1.28 -6.71 -11.84
CA ASP A 431 2.20 -7.07 -12.92
C ASP A 431 1.87 -6.34 -14.23
N GLU A 432 0.61 -5.96 -14.43
CA GLU A 432 0.16 -5.19 -15.59
C GLU A 432 0.78 -3.79 -15.63
N ALA A 433 0.83 -3.09 -14.49
CA ALA A 433 1.47 -1.77 -14.40
C ALA A 433 2.97 -1.86 -14.71
N LYS A 434 3.64 -2.88 -14.16
CA LYS A 434 5.05 -3.19 -14.48
C LYS A 434 5.23 -3.46 -15.98
N ASN A 435 4.35 -4.24 -16.60
CA ASN A 435 4.38 -4.55 -18.03
C ASN A 435 4.07 -3.32 -18.91
N MET A 436 3.19 -2.44 -18.45
CA MET A 436 2.83 -1.20 -19.14
C MET A 436 3.99 -0.21 -19.12
N VAL A 437 4.63 0.01 -17.97
CA VAL A 437 5.85 0.83 -17.87
C VAL A 437 6.93 0.27 -18.80
N ARG A 438 7.15 -1.06 -18.77
CA ARG A 438 8.11 -1.72 -19.68
C ARG A 438 7.80 -1.47 -21.15
N SER A 439 6.55 -1.64 -21.56
CA SER A 439 6.15 -1.56 -22.98
C SER A 439 6.01 -0.13 -23.50
N ARG A 440 5.43 0.79 -22.72
CA ARG A 440 5.06 2.14 -23.17
C ARG A 440 6.07 3.23 -22.81
N PHE A 441 6.82 3.08 -21.71
CA PHE A 441 7.86 4.03 -21.33
C PHE A 441 9.22 3.58 -21.86
N PHE A 442 9.65 2.38 -21.46
CA PHE A 442 10.99 1.91 -21.79
C PHE A 442 11.12 1.36 -23.22
N ASN A 443 10.04 0.79 -23.79
CA ASN A 443 10.02 0.18 -25.13
C ASN A 443 9.12 0.92 -26.15
N SER A 444 8.96 2.25 -26.03
CA SER A 444 7.98 3.02 -26.80
C SER A 444 8.13 3.02 -28.33
N ASP A 445 9.15 2.37 -28.89
CA ASP A 445 9.51 2.45 -30.32
C ASP A 445 9.12 1.20 -31.12
N GLY A 446 8.25 0.35 -30.59
CA GLY A 446 7.57 -0.72 -31.34
C GLY A 446 8.44 -1.89 -31.83
N ASN A 447 9.72 -1.92 -31.49
CA ASN A 447 10.67 -2.86 -32.07
C ASN A 447 10.79 -4.17 -31.23
N PRO A 448 10.59 -5.38 -31.83
CA PRO A 448 10.39 -6.63 -31.08
C PRO A 448 11.61 -7.25 -30.36
N LYS A 449 12.83 -6.73 -30.50
CA LYS A 449 14.02 -7.24 -29.75
C LYS A 449 14.06 -6.70 -28.30
N ARG A 450 13.04 -7.07 -27.52
CA ARG A 450 12.57 -6.43 -26.26
C ARG A 450 13.53 -6.35 -25.06
N ARG A 451 14.57 -7.19 -24.97
CA ARG A 451 15.48 -7.24 -23.78
C ARG A 451 16.85 -6.61 -24.03
N GLU A 452 17.37 -6.77 -25.24
CA GLU A 452 18.70 -6.27 -25.62
C GLU A 452 18.69 -4.75 -25.81
N MET A 453 17.58 -4.19 -26.34
CA MET A 453 17.42 -2.74 -26.52
C MET A 453 17.27 -1.95 -25.22
N LEU A 454 16.69 -2.52 -24.15
CA LEU A 454 16.58 -1.84 -22.84
C LEU A 454 17.97 -1.54 -22.25
N ARG A 455 18.93 -2.42 -22.54
CA ARG A 455 20.31 -2.34 -22.04
C ARG A 455 21.18 -1.39 -22.87
N GLN A 456 20.78 -1.07 -24.09
CA GLN A 456 21.53 -0.15 -24.96
C GLN A 456 21.13 1.31 -24.77
N ARG A 457 19.93 1.58 -24.23
CA ARG A 457 19.43 2.94 -24.02
C ARG A 457 20.00 3.52 -22.74
N VAL A 458 20.41 4.78 -22.82
CA VAL A 458 20.90 5.55 -21.69
C VAL A 458 19.78 6.45 -21.16
N TYR A 459 19.52 6.33 -19.86
CA TYR A 459 18.55 7.14 -19.13
C TYR A 459 19.30 8.07 -18.18
N THR A 460 18.63 9.14 -17.76
CA THR A 460 19.21 10.10 -16.80
C THR A 460 18.30 10.32 -15.60
N ALA A 461 18.91 10.60 -14.47
CA ALA A 461 18.22 11.01 -13.25
C ALA A 461 19.13 11.86 -12.37
N VAL A 462 18.55 12.66 -11.49
CA VAL A 462 19.29 13.43 -10.47
C VAL A 462 19.12 12.76 -9.11
N VAL A 463 20.23 12.28 -8.56
CA VAL A 463 20.29 11.64 -7.24
C VAL A 463 19.98 12.66 -6.16
N LYS A 464 19.00 12.33 -5.31
CA LYS A 464 18.63 13.14 -4.14
C LYS A 464 19.33 12.68 -2.88
N PHE A 465 19.42 11.37 -2.71
CA PHE A 465 20.16 10.72 -1.64
C PHE A 465 20.33 9.23 -1.99
N ALA A 466 21.25 8.57 -1.29
CA ALA A 466 21.36 7.12 -1.28
C ALA A 466 21.04 6.60 0.13
N PHE A 467 20.42 5.44 0.21
CA PHE A 467 20.11 4.78 1.47
C PHE A 467 20.36 3.28 1.29
N GLN A 468 21.24 2.72 2.12
CA GLN A 468 21.68 1.32 1.99
C GLN A 468 22.21 1.03 0.57
N ASP A 469 21.62 0.08 -0.16
CA ASP A 469 22.02 -0.29 -1.53
C ASP A 469 21.15 0.36 -2.62
N ALA A 470 20.37 1.40 -2.26
CA ALA A 470 19.40 2.03 -3.15
C ALA A 470 19.70 3.53 -3.35
N ILE A 471 19.48 3.98 -4.58
CA ILE A 471 19.56 5.38 -4.99
C ILE A 471 18.13 5.93 -5.10
N HIS A 472 17.89 7.07 -4.48
CA HIS A 472 16.61 7.75 -4.49
C HIS A 472 16.64 8.98 -5.38
N VAL A 473 15.67 9.05 -6.30
CA VAL A 473 15.53 10.14 -7.28
C VAL A 473 14.08 10.66 -7.28
N ASP A 474 13.88 11.88 -7.78
CA ASP A 474 12.52 12.42 -7.98
C ASP A 474 11.87 11.80 -9.22
N THR A 475 12.63 11.72 -10.32
CA THR A 475 12.15 11.17 -11.59
C THR A 475 13.31 10.61 -12.43
N ILE A 476 12.95 9.94 -13.51
CA ILE A 476 13.82 9.34 -14.50
C ILE A 476 13.43 9.85 -15.88
N TYR A 477 14.42 10.28 -16.65
CA TYR A 477 14.23 10.76 -18.00
C TYR A 477 14.69 9.73 -19.03
N SER A 478 13.83 9.49 -20.02
CA SER A 478 14.18 8.71 -21.21
C SER A 478 15.08 9.52 -22.17
N PRO A 479 15.74 8.87 -23.15
CA PRO A 479 16.46 9.57 -24.22
C PRO A 479 15.63 10.61 -24.99
N LYS A 480 14.29 10.48 -24.97
CA LYS A 480 13.34 11.41 -25.60
C LYS A 480 12.81 12.46 -24.61
N CYS A 481 13.49 12.67 -23.48
CA CYS A 481 13.11 13.56 -22.39
C CYS A 481 11.71 13.30 -21.78
N LYS A 482 11.16 12.09 -21.95
CA LYS A 482 9.94 11.69 -21.23
C LYS A 482 10.24 11.45 -19.76
N ASP A 483 9.37 11.96 -18.89
CA ASP A 483 9.43 11.85 -17.43
C ASP A 483 8.66 10.60 -16.94
N LEU A 484 9.35 9.70 -16.25
CA LEU A 484 8.77 8.45 -15.74
C LEU A 484 7.77 8.70 -14.61
N LYS A 485 8.07 9.59 -13.66
CA LYS A 485 7.16 9.90 -12.55
C LYS A 485 5.83 10.45 -13.08
N LYS A 486 5.89 11.40 -14.01
CA LYS A 486 4.70 11.92 -14.70
C LYS A 486 3.95 10.82 -15.44
N PHE A 487 4.67 9.94 -16.14
CA PHE A 487 4.05 8.79 -16.80
C PHE A 487 3.30 7.90 -15.80
N VAL A 488 3.91 7.54 -14.67
CA VAL A 488 3.31 6.68 -13.65
C VAL A 488 2.07 7.34 -13.04
N LEU A 489 2.17 8.59 -12.59
CA LEU A 489 1.06 9.34 -11.97
C LEU A 489 -0.12 9.53 -12.94
N CYS A 490 0.12 9.65 -14.25
CA CYS A 490 -0.96 9.81 -15.24
C CYS A 490 -1.58 8.49 -15.71
N ASN A 491 -0.97 7.32 -15.47
CA ASN A 491 -1.42 6.05 -16.03
C ASN A 491 -1.88 5.03 -14.99
N PHE A 492 -1.58 5.24 -13.70
CA PHE A 492 -1.90 4.29 -12.63
C PHE A 492 -2.54 5.00 -11.45
N ASN A 493 -3.38 4.25 -10.73
CA ASN A 493 -3.91 4.71 -9.46
C ASN A 493 -2.82 4.65 -8.36
N CYS A 494 -2.23 5.80 -8.08
CA CYS A 494 -1.07 5.95 -7.21
C CYS A 494 -0.98 7.36 -6.64
N TYR A 495 -0.18 7.52 -5.58
CA TYR A 495 0.01 8.79 -4.91
C TYR A 495 1.49 9.03 -4.60
N GLU A 496 1.78 10.25 -4.15
CA GLU A 496 3.13 10.67 -3.77
C GLU A 496 3.21 10.98 -2.27
N ASP A 497 4.04 10.21 -1.55
CA ASP A 497 4.39 10.46 -0.16
C ASP A 497 5.66 11.31 -0.05
N LYS A 498 5.48 12.58 0.32
CA LYS A 498 6.57 13.55 0.47
C LYS A 498 7.42 13.34 1.72
N LEU A 499 6.98 12.49 2.66
CA LEU A 499 7.64 12.29 3.95
C LEU A 499 8.73 11.21 3.91
N VAL A 500 8.86 10.45 2.81
CA VAL A 500 9.80 9.33 2.68
C VAL A 500 11.24 9.72 3.04
N LYS A 501 11.75 10.84 2.50
CA LYS A 501 13.12 11.30 2.77
C LYS A 501 13.34 11.59 4.26
N GLY A 502 12.40 12.30 4.89
CA GLY A 502 12.46 12.63 6.32
C GLY A 502 12.40 11.37 7.21
N ARG A 503 11.56 10.39 6.85
CA ARG A 503 11.47 9.12 7.58
C ARG A 503 12.76 8.31 7.49
N LEU A 504 13.36 8.20 6.31
CA LEU A 504 14.63 7.49 6.13
C LEU A 504 15.78 8.17 6.88
N ALA A 505 15.84 9.50 6.86
CA ALA A 505 16.81 10.26 7.67
C ALA A 505 16.65 10.00 9.18
N SER A 506 15.41 10.03 9.69
CA SER A 506 15.12 9.74 11.10
C SER A 506 15.52 8.31 11.50
N ILE A 507 15.36 7.33 10.60
CA ILE A 507 15.81 5.95 10.84
C ILE A 507 17.35 5.91 10.95
N SER A 508 18.07 6.58 10.05
CA SER A 508 19.54 6.66 10.11
C SER A 508 20.02 7.27 11.42
N GLU A 509 19.41 8.37 11.87
CA GLU A 509 19.75 9.05 13.12
C GLU A 509 19.52 8.14 14.33
N LYS A 510 18.36 7.51 14.43
CA LYS A 510 18.02 6.59 15.53
C LYS A 510 18.95 5.37 15.59
N ALA A 511 19.28 4.79 14.44
CA ALA A 511 20.18 3.65 14.37
C ALA A 511 21.62 4.01 14.78
N GLN A 512 22.07 5.25 14.54
CA GLN A 512 23.38 5.72 14.98
C GLN A 512 23.43 6.00 16.49
N GLN A 513 22.33 6.48 17.09
CA GLN A 513 22.25 6.72 18.53
C GLN A 513 22.26 5.42 19.35
N ASN A 514 21.64 4.36 18.83
CA ASN A 514 21.55 3.07 19.53
C ASN A 514 22.86 2.28 19.58
N ASP A 515 23.86 2.60 18.74
CA ASP A 515 25.18 1.95 18.76
C ASP A 515 26.17 2.63 19.72
N VAL A 516 25.79 3.76 20.34
CA VAL A 516 26.61 4.52 21.30
C VAL A 516 26.28 4.15 22.76
N ASN A 517 25.20 3.39 22.99
CA ASN A 517 24.80 2.82 24.28
C ASN A 517 24.93 1.30 24.25
#